data_AF-A0A0F9P3R1-F1
#
_entry.id   AF-A0A0F9P3R1-F1
#
_cell.length_a   1.000
_cell.length_b   1.000
_cell.length_c   1.000
_cell.angle_alpha   90.00
_cell.angle_beta   90.00
_cell.angle_gamma   90.00
#
_symmetry.space_group_name_H-M   'P 1'
#
loop_
_entity.id
_entity.type
_entity.pdbx_description
1 polymer ?
#
loop_
_entity_poly.entity_id
_entity_poly.type
_entity_poly.pdbx_seq_one_letter_code
_entity_poly.pdbx_strand_id
1 'polypeptide(L)'
;MNENVQPLPPPNPLLERARIPGETFPLPSRGLFYKDGELDASVKNGELLVQPMAAIDELTLKTPDKLFSGQAIEDIFRRCIPQVLKPLELLAQDVDYLLVCLRKLSFGENMEIEYQHDCSESKVHKYVFSVDPFIKNAKQIDPTKIKTSFALTLDNGQTVLMSPPRFMSTLNLYQSSARPDDQIDIQQLNKDLTNMFLGVIQDVDGTTDRDHIAQWLNTIPVGYVHKIQEAIEKASDWGPEFEVTTKCNDCGEDMVIASPINPIAFFM
;
A
#
# COMPACT_ATOMS: atom_id res chain seq x y z
N MET A 1 -36.24 -29.70 26.28
CA MET A 1 -36.17 -28.57 25.35
C MET A 1 -35.20 -29.00 24.26
N ASN A 2 -35.73 -29.47 23.13
CA ASN A 2 -34.90 -29.99 22.04
C ASN A 2 -34.58 -28.84 21.09
N GLU A 3 -33.31 -28.47 21.02
CA GLU A 3 -32.81 -27.52 20.04
C GLU A 3 -32.93 -28.14 18.64
N ASN A 4 -33.75 -27.49 17.80
CA ASN A 4 -33.82 -27.76 16.37
C ASN A 4 -32.49 -27.34 15.72
N VAL A 5 -31.53 -28.25 15.68
CA VAL A 5 -30.35 -28.09 14.81
C VAL A 5 -30.80 -28.39 13.39
N GLN A 6 -30.99 -27.35 12.58
CA GLN A 6 -31.23 -27.53 11.15
C GLN A 6 -30.01 -28.22 10.52
N PRO A 7 -30.22 -29.25 9.68
CA PRO A 7 -29.12 -29.91 8.99
C PRO A 7 -28.41 -28.92 8.07
N LEU A 8 -27.08 -28.95 8.05
CA LEU A 8 -26.27 -28.15 7.15
C LEU A 8 -26.72 -28.40 5.70
N PRO A 9 -26.88 -27.34 4.87
CA PRO A 9 -27.27 -27.51 3.49
C PRO A 9 -26.26 -28.41 2.75
N PRO A 10 -26.73 -29.24 1.79
CA PRO A 10 -25.85 -30.10 1.03
C PRO A 10 -24.78 -29.27 0.29
N PRO A 11 -23.55 -29.80 0.12
CA PRO A 11 -22.46 -29.09 -0.53
C PRO A 11 -22.86 -28.68 -1.95
N ASN A 12 -22.61 -27.41 -2.30
CA ASN A 12 -23.02 -26.86 -3.60
C ASN A 12 -22.03 -27.33 -4.69
N PRO A 13 -22.47 -28.19 -5.64
CA PRO A 13 -21.58 -28.78 -6.65
C PRO A 13 -21.04 -27.77 -7.66
N LEU A 14 -21.66 -26.58 -7.77
CA LEU A 14 -21.15 -25.50 -8.61
C LEU A 14 -19.88 -24.86 -8.03
N LEU A 15 -19.67 -24.95 -6.72
CA LEU A 15 -18.52 -24.33 -6.05
C LEU A 15 -17.22 -25.10 -6.28
N GLU A 16 -17.28 -26.40 -6.61
CA GLU A 16 -16.10 -27.24 -6.81
C GLU A 16 -15.23 -26.77 -7.99
N ARG A 17 -15.86 -26.19 -9.02
CA ARG A 17 -15.17 -25.72 -10.24
C ARG A 17 -15.17 -24.19 -10.39
N ALA A 18 -15.78 -23.48 -9.45
CA ALA A 18 -15.92 -22.02 -9.53
C ALA A 18 -14.63 -21.28 -9.11
N ARG A 19 -13.76 -21.91 -8.29
CA ARG A 19 -12.54 -21.27 -7.80
C ARG A 19 -11.34 -21.61 -8.69
N ILE A 20 -10.70 -20.56 -9.18
CA ILE A 20 -9.37 -20.63 -9.79
C ILE A 20 -8.35 -20.76 -8.65
N PRO A 21 -7.28 -21.58 -8.81
CA PRO A 21 -6.25 -21.70 -7.79
C PRO A 21 -5.57 -20.36 -7.50
N GLY A 22 -5.24 -20.13 -6.23
CA GLY A 22 -4.39 -19.02 -5.83
C GLY A 22 -2.91 -19.28 -6.09
N GLU A 23 -2.10 -18.24 -5.89
CA GLU A 23 -0.64 -18.28 -6.00
C GLU A 23 -0.01 -17.67 -4.73
N THR A 24 1.15 -18.17 -4.34
CA THR A 24 1.89 -17.65 -3.18
C THR A 24 2.86 -16.56 -3.62
N PHE A 25 2.80 -15.40 -2.96
CA PHE A 25 3.69 -14.28 -3.23
C PHE A 25 4.48 -13.88 -1.97
N PRO A 26 5.78 -13.59 -2.09
CA PRO A 26 6.56 -13.00 -1.00
C PRO A 26 6.32 -11.49 -0.92
N LEU A 27 5.95 -10.99 0.26
CA LEU A 27 5.83 -9.55 0.48
C LEU A 27 7.17 -8.83 0.24
N PRO A 28 7.19 -7.65 -0.39
CA PRO A 28 8.39 -6.83 -0.51
C PRO A 28 9.04 -6.53 0.84
N SER A 29 8.25 -6.35 1.91
CA SER A 29 8.78 -6.17 3.26
C SER A 29 9.33 -7.45 3.92
N ARG A 30 9.08 -8.63 3.33
CA ARG A 30 9.36 -9.96 3.90
C ARG A 30 8.72 -10.19 5.28
N GLY A 31 7.71 -9.40 5.62
CA GLY A 31 7.06 -9.40 6.92
C GLY A 31 7.91 -8.90 8.09
N LEU A 32 9.01 -8.19 7.82
CA LEU A 32 10.00 -7.76 8.84
C LEU A 32 9.44 -6.76 9.86
N PHE A 33 8.33 -6.10 9.53
CA PHE A 33 7.71 -5.03 10.33
C PHE A 33 6.39 -5.43 10.99
N TYR A 34 5.95 -6.69 10.84
CA TYR A 34 4.70 -7.20 11.43
C TYR A 34 4.98 -7.98 12.70
N LYS A 35 4.61 -7.40 13.84
CA LYS A 35 4.91 -7.94 15.18
C LYS A 35 3.69 -8.06 16.08
N ASP A 36 2.58 -7.46 15.67
CA ASP A 36 1.39 -7.24 16.49
C ASP A 36 0.18 -8.03 15.97
N GLY A 37 0.46 -9.17 15.33
CA GLY A 37 -0.57 -10.07 14.79
C GLY A 37 -1.27 -9.52 13.54
N GLU A 38 -0.58 -8.72 12.73
CA GLU A 38 -1.09 -8.27 11.44
C GLU A 38 -1.21 -9.43 10.44
N LEU A 39 -0.32 -10.43 10.57
CA LEU A 39 -0.29 -11.65 9.77
C LEU A 39 -0.58 -12.88 10.65
N ASP A 40 -1.17 -13.91 10.04
CA ASP A 40 -1.42 -15.19 10.69
C ASP A 40 -0.11 -15.92 11.04
N ALA A 41 -0.12 -16.71 12.11
CA ALA A 41 1.07 -17.42 12.58
C ALA A 41 1.60 -18.48 11.60
N SER A 42 0.78 -18.91 10.63
CA SER A 42 1.21 -19.79 9.54
C SER A 42 2.14 -19.10 8.54
N VAL A 43 2.14 -17.78 8.47
CA VAL A 43 2.93 -17.01 7.51
C VAL A 43 4.42 -17.13 7.85
N LYS A 44 5.21 -17.61 6.89
CA LYS A 44 6.65 -17.76 7.03
C LYS A 44 7.34 -16.90 5.97
N ASN A 45 8.37 -16.15 6.37
CA ASN A 45 9.15 -15.28 5.49
C ASN A 45 8.32 -14.23 4.71
N GLY A 46 7.12 -13.88 5.20
CA GLY A 46 6.22 -12.95 4.52
C GLY A 46 5.58 -13.53 3.26
N GLU A 47 5.50 -14.85 3.10
CA GLU A 47 4.84 -15.50 1.98
C GLU A 47 3.33 -15.66 2.23
N LEU A 48 2.51 -15.12 1.31
CA LEU A 48 1.05 -15.12 1.42
C LEU A 48 0.42 -15.81 0.21
N LEU A 49 -0.56 -16.69 0.47
CA LEU A 49 -1.42 -17.25 -0.55
C LEU A 49 -2.49 -16.22 -0.94
N VAL A 50 -2.41 -15.75 -2.17
CA VAL A 50 -3.36 -14.81 -2.76
C VAL A 50 -4.31 -15.56 -3.69
N GLN A 51 -5.61 -15.36 -3.50
CA GLN A 51 -6.65 -15.96 -4.31
C GLN A 51 -7.28 -14.91 -5.24
N PRO A 52 -7.74 -15.32 -6.44
CA PRO A 52 -8.43 -14.41 -7.34
C PRO A 52 -9.74 -13.90 -6.75
N MET A 53 -10.09 -12.67 -7.12
CA MET A 53 -11.31 -11.99 -6.70
C MET A 53 -12.55 -12.63 -7.32
N ALA A 54 -13.65 -12.64 -6.59
CA ALA A 54 -14.97 -12.89 -7.15
C ALA A 54 -15.58 -11.58 -7.69
N ALA A 55 -16.65 -11.69 -8.50
CA ALA A 55 -17.34 -10.51 -9.04
C ALA A 55 -17.81 -9.51 -7.96
N ILE A 56 -18.18 -10.02 -6.77
CA ILE A 56 -18.58 -9.17 -5.65
C ILE A 56 -17.42 -8.35 -5.06
N ASP A 57 -16.19 -8.86 -5.14
CA ASP A 57 -14.98 -8.16 -4.69
C ASP A 57 -14.69 -6.98 -5.63
N GLU A 58 -14.81 -7.19 -6.95
CA GLU A 58 -14.65 -6.11 -7.94
C GLU A 58 -15.67 -4.99 -7.73
N LEU A 59 -16.95 -5.33 -7.49
CA LEU A 59 -17.98 -4.34 -7.15
C LEU A 59 -17.66 -3.61 -5.84
N THR A 60 -17.06 -4.30 -4.87
CA THR A 60 -16.65 -3.71 -3.59
C THR A 60 -15.52 -2.70 -3.80
N LEU A 61 -14.53 -3.00 -4.67
CA LEU A 61 -13.47 -2.06 -5.02
C LEU A 61 -14.00 -0.86 -5.79
N LYS A 62 -15.06 -0.99 -6.58
CA LYS A 62 -15.65 0.12 -7.32
C LYS A 62 -16.59 1.00 -6.48
N THR A 63 -16.69 0.76 -5.17
CA THR A 63 -17.56 1.54 -4.26
C THR A 63 -16.75 2.65 -3.58
N PRO A 64 -16.92 3.94 -3.96
CA PRO A 64 -16.06 5.03 -3.50
C PRO A 64 -15.97 5.16 -1.98
N ASP A 65 -17.11 5.12 -1.28
CA ASP A 65 -17.15 5.26 0.19
C ASP A 65 -16.36 4.16 0.93
N LYS A 66 -16.38 2.94 0.38
CA LYS A 66 -15.66 1.79 0.95
C LYS A 66 -14.16 1.87 0.69
N LEU A 67 -13.75 2.40 -0.47
CA LEU A 67 -12.34 2.69 -0.74
C LEU A 67 -11.82 3.80 0.16
N PHE A 68 -12.58 4.90 0.23
CA PHE A 68 -12.22 6.08 1.01
C PHE A 68 -11.99 5.75 2.48
N SER A 69 -12.77 4.84 3.04
CA SER A 69 -12.63 4.36 4.42
C SER A 69 -11.64 3.20 4.61
N GLY A 70 -11.13 2.60 3.52
CA GLY A 70 -10.33 1.37 3.55
C GLY A 70 -11.12 0.07 3.73
N GLN A 71 -12.43 0.13 3.98
CA GLN A 71 -13.30 -1.03 4.17
C GLN A 71 -13.27 -2.00 2.98
N ALA A 72 -13.13 -1.48 1.76
CA ALA A 72 -13.02 -2.30 0.56
C ALA A 72 -11.79 -3.21 0.62
N ILE A 73 -10.65 -2.67 1.04
CA ILE A 73 -9.40 -3.43 1.19
C ILE A 73 -9.56 -4.48 2.28
N GLU A 74 -10.18 -4.14 3.41
CA GLU A 74 -10.46 -5.12 4.46
C GLU A 74 -11.34 -6.29 4.00
N ASP A 75 -12.46 -5.97 3.35
CA ASP A 75 -13.44 -6.97 2.87
C ASP A 75 -12.80 -7.94 1.88
N ILE A 76 -11.88 -7.44 1.05
CA ILE A 76 -11.25 -8.22 -0.02
C ILE A 76 -10.07 -9.00 0.48
N PHE A 77 -9.20 -8.41 1.31
CA PHE A 77 -8.08 -9.14 1.88
C PHE A 77 -8.58 -10.26 2.78
N ARG A 78 -9.65 -10.04 3.55
CA ARG A 78 -10.28 -11.11 4.35
C ARG A 78 -10.77 -12.29 3.50
N ARG A 79 -11.26 -12.03 2.28
CA ARG A 79 -11.78 -13.08 1.38
C ARG A 79 -10.70 -13.73 0.53
N CYS A 80 -9.78 -12.94 0.01
CA CYS A 80 -8.82 -13.35 -1.01
C CYS A 80 -7.42 -13.64 -0.44
N ILE A 81 -7.09 -13.12 0.74
CA ILE A 81 -5.80 -13.29 1.41
C ILE A 81 -6.02 -13.52 2.93
N PRO A 82 -6.68 -14.62 3.35
CA PRO A 82 -7.11 -14.80 4.74
C PRO A 82 -5.98 -14.81 5.79
N GLN A 83 -4.74 -14.97 5.34
CA GLN A 83 -3.53 -14.89 6.18
C GLN A 83 -3.19 -13.46 6.63
N VAL A 84 -3.82 -12.43 6.03
CA VAL A 84 -3.74 -11.05 6.52
C VAL A 84 -4.88 -10.81 7.50
N LEU A 85 -4.54 -10.62 8.77
CA LEU A 85 -5.50 -10.46 9.86
C LEU A 85 -5.89 -8.99 10.08
N LYS A 86 -4.97 -8.05 9.80
CA LYS A 86 -5.18 -6.60 9.96
C LYS A 86 -4.77 -5.84 8.69
N PRO A 87 -5.61 -5.81 7.64
CA PRO A 87 -5.26 -5.23 6.34
C PRO A 87 -4.84 -3.75 6.40
N LEU A 88 -5.50 -2.94 7.22
CA LEU A 88 -5.19 -1.50 7.33
C LEU A 88 -3.89 -1.21 8.10
N GLU A 89 -3.42 -2.19 8.89
CA GLU A 89 -2.15 -2.12 9.63
C GLU A 89 -0.98 -2.71 8.83
N LEU A 90 -1.20 -3.18 7.60
CA LEU A 90 -0.10 -3.53 6.72
C LEU A 90 0.68 -2.29 6.25
N LEU A 91 1.93 -2.48 5.84
CA LEU A 91 2.70 -1.43 5.20
C LEU A 91 2.05 -1.04 3.87
N ALA A 92 2.00 0.26 3.56
CA ALA A 92 1.30 0.77 2.38
C ALA A 92 1.78 0.10 1.07
N GLN A 93 3.11 -0.03 0.88
CA GLN A 93 3.67 -0.68 -0.31
C GLN A 93 3.40 -2.19 -0.41
N ASP A 94 3.22 -2.88 0.72
CA ASP A 94 2.79 -4.29 0.71
C ASP A 94 1.31 -4.41 0.29
N VAL A 95 0.46 -3.46 0.72
CA VAL A 95 -0.94 -3.40 0.28
C VAL A 95 -1.00 -3.17 -1.23
N ASP A 96 -0.25 -2.20 -1.74
CA ASP A 96 -0.16 -1.92 -3.18
C ASP A 96 0.31 -3.16 -3.96
N TYR A 97 1.36 -3.83 -3.48
CA TYR A 97 1.88 -5.06 -4.07
C TYR A 97 0.82 -6.17 -4.13
N LEU A 98 0.13 -6.41 -3.02
CA LEU A 98 -0.92 -7.44 -2.95
C LEU A 98 -2.10 -7.13 -3.88
N LEU A 99 -2.46 -5.86 -4.06
CA LEU A 99 -3.53 -5.47 -4.97
C LEU A 99 -3.16 -5.71 -6.44
N VAL A 100 -1.88 -5.56 -6.79
CA VAL A 100 -1.37 -5.93 -8.13
C VAL A 100 -1.40 -7.44 -8.33
N CYS A 101 -1.01 -8.21 -7.33
CA CYS A 101 -1.13 -9.68 -7.35
C CYS A 101 -2.59 -10.12 -7.53
N LEU A 102 -3.52 -9.53 -6.76
CA LEU A 102 -4.96 -9.79 -6.90
C LEU A 102 -5.46 -9.46 -8.30
N ARG A 103 -5.06 -8.31 -8.84
CA ARG A 103 -5.39 -7.89 -10.20
C ARG A 103 -4.90 -8.91 -11.22
N LYS A 104 -3.63 -9.34 -11.14
CA LYS A 104 -3.05 -10.32 -12.06
C LYS A 104 -3.83 -11.63 -12.03
N LEU A 105 -4.10 -12.16 -10.84
CA LEU A 105 -4.82 -13.43 -10.69
C LEU A 105 -6.28 -13.36 -11.18
N SER A 106 -6.90 -12.18 -11.08
CA SER A 106 -8.31 -12.00 -11.43
C SER A 106 -8.53 -11.70 -12.92
N PHE A 107 -7.64 -10.91 -13.54
CA PHE A 107 -7.82 -10.40 -14.90
C PHE A 107 -6.74 -10.83 -15.90
N GLY A 108 -5.70 -11.54 -15.44
CA GLY A 108 -4.57 -11.96 -16.26
C GLY A 108 -3.41 -10.95 -16.30
N GLU A 109 -2.41 -11.25 -17.11
CA GLU A 109 -1.13 -10.52 -17.12
C GLU A 109 -1.19 -9.17 -17.83
N ASN A 110 -2.04 -9.02 -18.85
CA ASN A 110 -2.06 -7.82 -19.69
C ASN A 110 -3.05 -6.79 -19.16
N MET A 111 -2.65 -5.52 -19.14
CA MET A 111 -3.47 -4.37 -18.80
C MET A 111 -3.49 -3.41 -19.97
N GLU A 112 -4.66 -2.83 -20.24
CA GLU A 112 -4.83 -1.76 -21.20
C GLU A 112 -5.03 -0.43 -20.43
N ILE A 113 -4.33 0.60 -20.85
CA ILE A 113 -4.55 1.98 -20.39
C ILE A 113 -4.71 2.91 -21.57
N GLU A 114 -5.53 3.94 -21.41
CA GLU A 114 -5.63 5.05 -22.34
C GLU A 114 -4.73 6.18 -21.85
N TYR A 115 -3.79 6.62 -22.69
CA TYR A 115 -2.83 7.67 -22.36
C TYR A 115 -2.62 8.59 -23.55
N GLN A 116 -2.48 9.89 -23.27
CA GLN A 116 -2.12 10.90 -24.26
C GLN A 116 -0.76 11.47 -23.87
N HIS A 117 0.21 11.39 -24.78
CA HIS A 117 1.54 11.98 -24.60
C HIS A 117 1.51 13.51 -24.80
N ASP A 118 2.53 14.24 -24.36
CA ASP A 118 2.56 15.71 -24.43
C ASP A 118 3.18 16.28 -25.72
N CYS A 119 3.29 15.48 -26.79
CA CYS A 119 3.82 15.94 -28.07
C CYS A 119 2.79 16.77 -28.88
N SER A 120 3.28 17.63 -29.79
CA SER A 120 2.51 18.67 -30.48
C SER A 120 1.24 18.23 -31.23
N GLU A 121 1.14 16.97 -31.66
CA GLU A 121 -0.05 16.39 -32.31
C GLU A 121 -0.53 15.10 -31.62
N SER A 122 -0.40 15.03 -30.30
CA SER A 122 -0.74 13.83 -29.55
C SER A 122 -2.22 13.50 -29.58
N LYS A 123 -2.52 12.20 -29.61
CA LYS A 123 -3.86 11.64 -29.42
C LYS A 123 -3.86 10.70 -28.22
N VAL A 124 -5.06 10.43 -27.72
CA VAL A 124 -5.26 9.35 -26.75
C VAL A 124 -5.06 8.02 -27.48
N HIS A 125 -4.12 7.22 -26.99
CA HIS A 125 -3.84 5.87 -27.49
C HIS A 125 -4.04 4.82 -26.39
N LYS A 126 -4.39 3.61 -26.83
CA LYS A 126 -4.43 2.42 -25.96
C LYS A 126 -3.06 1.78 -25.92
N TYR A 127 -2.53 1.62 -24.72
CA TYR A 127 -1.27 0.94 -24.45
C TYR A 127 -1.56 -0.35 -23.69
N VAL A 128 -1.06 -1.46 -24.21
CA VAL A 128 -1.13 -2.76 -23.53
C VAL A 128 0.23 -3.08 -22.95
N PHE A 129 0.27 -3.33 -21.64
CA PHE A 129 1.49 -3.75 -20.94
C PHE A 129 1.22 -4.91 -20.01
N SER A 130 2.27 -5.64 -19.65
CA SER A 130 2.18 -6.72 -18.67
C SER A 130 2.32 -6.17 -17.25
N VAL A 131 1.55 -6.69 -16.30
CA VAL A 131 1.68 -6.36 -14.86
C VAL A 131 2.73 -7.21 -14.15
N ASP A 132 3.25 -8.25 -14.80
CA ASP A 132 4.29 -9.12 -14.26
C ASP A 132 5.55 -8.37 -13.78
N PRO A 133 6.05 -7.36 -14.51
CA PRO A 133 7.21 -6.58 -14.07
C PRO A 133 7.01 -5.94 -12.69
N PHE A 134 5.80 -5.43 -12.38
CA PHE A 134 5.52 -4.82 -11.08
C PHE A 134 5.65 -5.81 -9.91
N ILE A 135 5.37 -7.08 -10.17
CA ILE A 135 5.45 -8.15 -9.17
C ILE A 135 6.88 -8.71 -9.09
N LYS A 136 7.48 -9.02 -10.25
CA LYS A 136 8.80 -9.67 -10.35
C LYS A 136 9.95 -8.75 -9.98
N ASN A 137 9.83 -7.45 -10.29
CA ASN A 137 10.87 -6.45 -10.03
C ASN A 137 10.62 -5.68 -8.73
N ALA A 138 9.58 -6.03 -7.95
CA ALA A 138 9.32 -5.40 -6.67
C ALA A 138 10.56 -5.49 -5.76
N LYS A 139 11.07 -4.33 -5.35
CA LYS A 139 12.28 -4.21 -4.55
C LYS A 139 12.00 -4.70 -3.13
N GLN A 140 12.72 -5.74 -2.71
CA GLN A 140 12.57 -6.28 -1.37
C GLN A 140 13.44 -5.54 -0.36
N ILE A 141 12.95 -5.39 0.86
CA ILE A 141 13.75 -4.84 1.96
C ILE A 141 14.89 -5.81 2.29
N ASP A 142 16.12 -5.29 2.32
CA ASP A 142 17.29 -6.02 2.78
C ASP A 142 17.30 -6.10 4.31
N PRO A 143 17.10 -7.29 4.92
CA PRO A 143 17.03 -7.44 6.36
C PRO A 143 18.33 -7.04 7.07
N THR A 144 19.46 -7.07 6.37
CA THR A 144 20.77 -6.71 6.92
C THR A 144 20.96 -5.20 7.03
N LYS A 145 20.18 -4.42 6.27
CA LYS A 145 20.27 -2.95 6.20
C LYS A 145 19.18 -2.22 6.98
N ILE A 146 18.22 -2.92 7.59
CA ILE A 146 17.10 -2.28 8.30
C ILE A 146 17.59 -1.21 9.30
N LYS A 147 18.59 -1.54 10.12
CA LYS A 147 19.13 -0.62 11.14
C LYS A 147 19.77 0.62 10.55
N THR A 148 20.31 0.54 9.33
CA THR A 148 20.95 1.68 8.66
C THR A 148 19.99 2.46 7.76
N SER A 149 18.99 1.77 7.20
CA SER A 149 18.01 2.35 6.28
C SER A 149 16.87 3.05 7.03
N PHE A 150 16.52 2.58 8.24
CA PHE A 150 15.41 3.10 9.03
C PHE A 150 15.86 3.71 10.37
N ALA A 151 17.11 4.17 10.45
CA ALA A 151 17.60 4.93 11.59
C ALA A 151 18.39 6.15 11.13
N LEU A 152 18.28 7.24 11.88
CA LEU A 152 19.00 8.48 11.65
C LEU A 152 19.54 8.99 12.99
N THR A 153 20.82 9.35 13.05
CA THR A 153 21.37 10.10 14.18
C THR A 153 21.50 11.57 13.78
N LEU A 154 20.85 12.46 14.54
CA LEU A 154 20.87 13.89 14.35
C LEU A 154 22.15 14.51 14.91
N ASP A 155 22.44 15.77 14.54
CA ASP A 155 23.69 16.44 14.96
C ASP A 155 23.79 16.65 16.49
N ASN A 156 22.65 16.68 17.18
CA ASN A 156 22.58 16.74 18.63
C ASN A 156 22.76 15.37 19.32
N GLY A 157 23.03 14.32 18.56
CA GLY A 157 23.22 12.95 19.05
C GLY A 157 21.94 12.14 19.23
N GLN A 158 20.76 12.74 19.10
CA GLN A 158 19.50 11.98 19.18
C GLN A 158 19.38 11.00 18.02
N THR A 159 18.94 9.77 18.32
CA THR A 159 18.70 8.74 17.31
C THR A 159 17.20 8.59 17.07
N VAL A 160 16.79 8.69 15.81
CA VAL A 160 15.41 8.54 15.34
C VAL A 160 15.32 7.18 14.64
N LEU A 161 14.46 6.30 15.13
CA LEU A 161 14.10 5.05 14.44
C LEU A 161 12.78 5.24 13.72
N MET A 162 12.74 4.76 12.48
CA MET A 162 11.62 4.90 11.57
C MET A 162 11.10 3.52 11.15
N SER A 163 9.93 3.50 10.55
CA SER A 163 9.32 2.34 9.91
C SER A 163 8.59 2.83 8.67
N PRO A 164 8.47 2.02 7.60
CA PRO A 164 7.60 2.39 6.51
C PRO A 164 6.16 2.64 7.00
N PRO A 165 5.43 3.56 6.36
CA PRO A 165 4.10 3.94 6.80
C PRO A 165 3.11 2.77 6.65
N ARG A 166 2.21 2.66 7.62
CA ARG A 166 1.05 1.76 7.53
C ARG A 166 0.04 2.31 6.52
N PHE A 167 -0.74 1.43 5.91
CA PHE A 167 -1.76 1.78 4.94
C PHE A 167 -2.81 2.73 5.53
N MET A 168 -3.21 2.52 6.79
CA MET A 168 -4.09 3.44 7.52
C MET A 168 -3.52 4.87 7.58
N SER A 169 -2.22 5.05 7.79
CA SER A 169 -1.59 6.36 7.80
C SER A 169 -1.70 7.04 6.43
N THR A 170 -1.54 6.28 5.35
CA THR A 170 -1.70 6.77 3.97
C THR A 170 -3.14 7.15 3.66
N LEU A 171 -4.12 6.34 4.12
CA LEU A 171 -5.54 6.66 3.99
C LEU A 171 -5.90 7.95 4.73
N ASN A 172 -5.47 8.09 5.99
CA ASN A 172 -5.72 9.30 6.78
C ASN A 172 -5.15 10.56 6.10
N LEU A 173 -3.97 10.44 5.47
CA LEU A 173 -3.39 11.52 4.69
C LEU A 173 -4.24 11.87 3.46
N TYR A 174 -4.65 10.86 2.69
CA TYR A 174 -5.49 11.07 1.53
C TYR A 174 -6.82 11.75 1.89
N GLN A 175 -7.49 11.26 2.92
CA GLN A 175 -8.73 11.87 3.45
C GLN A 175 -8.49 13.31 3.91
N SER A 176 -7.33 13.57 4.53
CA SER A 176 -6.94 14.91 4.97
C SER A 176 -6.76 15.87 3.80
N SER A 177 -6.17 15.40 2.70
CA SER A 177 -5.93 16.16 1.47
C SER A 177 -7.18 16.36 0.59
N ALA A 178 -8.17 15.47 0.70
CA ALA A 178 -9.44 15.56 -0.02
C ALA A 178 -10.42 16.59 0.59
N ARG A 179 -10.02 17.27 1.68
CA ARG A 179 -10.83 18.30 2.33
C ARG A 179 -10.88 19.58 1.48
N PRO A 180 -12.03 20.27 1.40
CA PRO A 180 -12.13 21.57 0.75
C PRO A 180 -11.16 22.60 1.35
N ASP A 181 -10.50 23.40 0.48
CA ASP A 181 -9.48 24.39 0.88
C ASP A 181 -9.99 25.43 1.89
N ASP A 182 -11.27 25.77 1.85
CA ASP A 182 -11.92 26.71 2.76
C ASP A 182 -12.07 26.17 4.20
N GLN A 183 -11.76 24.90 4.43
CA GLN A 183 -11.76 24.23 5.74
C GLN A 183 -10.34 23.97 6.29
N ILE A 184 -9.29 24.37 5.56
CA ILE A 184 -7.90 24.14 5.96
C ILE A 184 -7.34 25.38 6.69
N ASP A 185 -7.30 25.28 8.02
CA ASP A 185 -6.60 26.24 8.88
C ASP A 185 -5.14 25.80 9.12
N ILE A 186 -4.23 26.76 9.32
CA ILE A 186 -2.80 26.55 9.64
C ILE A 186 -2.60 25.56 10.79
N GLN A 187 -3.42 25.60 11.84
CA GLN A 187 -3.35 24.65 12.96
C GLN A 187 -3.64 23.23 12.50
N GLN A 188 -4.63 23.06 11.62
CA GLN A 188 -4.98 21.76 11.05
C GLN A 188 -3.86 21.25 10.14
N LEU A 189 -3.26 22.11 9.31
CA LEU A 189 -2.12 21.77 8.48
C LEU A 189 -0.92 21.29 9.31
N ASN A 190 -0.59 22.00 10.40
CA ASN A 190 0.49 21.60 11.31
C ASN A 190 0.22 20.23 11.97
N LYS A 191 -1.05 19.98 12.33
CA LYS A 191 -1.48 18.68 12.87
C LYS A 191 -1.33 17.57 11.83
N ASP A 192 -1.71 17.80 10.58
CA ASP A 192 -1.58 16.83 9.50
C ASP A 192 -0.11 16.50 9.22
N LEU A 193 0.77 17.52 9.18
CA LEU A 193 2.22 17.33 9.03
C LEU A 193 2.81 16.52 10.18
N THR A 194 2.44 16.83 11.42
CA THR A 194 2.90 16.08 12.60
C THR A 194 2.42 14.63 12.54
N ASN A 195 1.16 14.39 12.18
CA ASN A 195 0.61 13.05 12.02
C ASN A 195 1.34 12.24 10.95
N MET A 196 1.78 12.88 9.86
CA MET A 196 2.58 12.22 8.82
C MET A 196 3.90 11.71 9.38
N PHE A 197 4.65 12.54 10.09
CA PHE A 197 5.90 12.11 10.74
C PHE A 197 5.65 11.04 11.79
N LEU A 198 4.61 11.16 12.62
CA LEU A 198 4.25 10.14 13.60
C LEU A 198 3.82 8.81 12.96
N GLY A 199 3.39 8.81 11.71
CA GLY A 199 3.10 7.60 10.95
C GLY A 199 4.35 6.79 10.58
N VAL A 200 5.53 7.43 10.63
CA VAL A 200 6.81 6.88 10.18
C VAL A 200 7.80 6.74 11.33
N ILE A 201 7.90 7.73 12.22
CA ILE A 201 8.79 7.71 13.39
C ILE A 201 8.21 6.79 14.46
N GLN A 202 9.01 5.81 14.89
CA GLN A 202 8.62 4.82 15.89
C GLN A 202 9.25 5.10 17.25
N ASP A 203 10.47 5.62 17.26
CA ASP A 203 11.25 5.84 18.47
C ASP A 203 12.20 7.04 18.27
N VAL A 204 12.33 7.86 19.31
CA VAL A 204 13.36 8.90 19.40
C VAL A 204 14.11 8.71 20.70
N ASP A 205 15.36 8.26 20.62
CA ASP A 205 16.26 8.06 21.76
C ASP A 205 15.66 7.17 22.87
N GLY A 206 14.97 6.09 22.47
CA GLY A 206 14.29 5.18 23.39
C GLY A 206 12.87 5.62 23.81
N THR A 207 12.40 6.77 23.34
CA THR A 207 11.04 7.26 23.59
C THR A 207 10.11 6.84 22.45
N THR A 208 9.10 6.03 22.77
CA THR A 208 8.04 5.59 21.85
C THR A 208 6.69 6.27 22.09
N ASP A 209 6.60 7.15 23.10
CA ASP A 209 5.40 7.91 23.41
C ASP A 209 5.09 8.91 22.29
N ARG A 210 3.92 8.77 21.66
CA ARG A 210 3.53 9.55 20.48
C ARG A 210 3.33 11.04 20.79
N ASP A 211 2.86 11.38 21.99
CA ASP A 211 2.64 12.77 22.39
C ASP A 211 3.99 13.46 22.65
N HIS A 212 4.94 12.76 23.26
CA HIS A 212 6.30 13.27 23.41
C HIS A 212 7.00 13.47 22.06
N ILE A 213 6.88 12.51 21.13
CA ILE A 213 7.46 12.65 19.78
C ILE A 213 6.80 13.81 19.03
N ALA A 214 5.48 14.00 19.16
CA ALA A 214 4.76 15.12 18.56
C ALA A 214 5.25 16.48 19.09
N GLN A 215 5.44 16.61 20.41
CA GLN A 215 5.98 17.83 21.01
C GLN A 215 7.42 18.09 20.56
N TRP A 216 8.23 17.04 20.47
CA TRP A 216 9.60 17.10 19.97
C TRP A 216 9.65 17.57 18.51
N LEU A 217 8.84 16.99 17.61
CA LEU A 217 8.73 17.41 16.21
C LEU A 217 8.37 18.90 16.06
N ASN A 218 7.51 19.41 16.92
CA ASN A 218 7.10 20.82 16.93
C ASN A 218 8.16 21.76 17.53
N THR A 219 9.21 21.23 18.15
CA THR A 219 10.25 22.01 18.85
C THR A 219 11.61 21.96 18.16
N ILE A 220 11.92 20.89 17.42
CA ILE A 220 13.23 20.72 16.78
C ILE A 220 13.50 21.78 15.70
N PRO A 221 14.78 22.13 15.46
CA PRO A 221 15.16 22.99 14.35
C PRO A 221 14.70 22.44 13.00
N VAL A 222 14.29 23.32 12.08
CA VAL A 222 13.85 22.96 10.72
C VAL A 222 14.89 22.12 9.96
N GLY A 223 16.19 22.35 10.21
CA GLY A 223 17.27 21.55 9.62
C GLY A 223 17.23 20.07 10.03
N TYR A 224 16.73 19.74 11.22
CA TYR A 224 16.53 18.35 11.64
C TYR A 224 15.32 17.74 10.96
N VAL A 225 14.24 18.51 10.78
CA VAL A 225 13.06 18.06 10.01
C VAL A 225 13.46 17.68 8.59
N HIS A 226 14.26 18.50 7.89
CA HIS A 226 14.74 18.17 6.54
C HIS A 226 15.60 16.90 6.53
N LYS A 227 16.49 16.71 7.52
CA LYS A 227 17.29 15.48 7.62
C LYS A 227 16.43 14.23 7.82
N ILE A 228 15.36 14.36 8.61
CA ILE A 228 14.39 13.27 8.80
C ILE A 228 13.67 12.99 7.48
N GLN A 229 13.19 14.02 6.77
CA GLN A 229 12.54 13.86 5.45
C GLN A 229 13.45 13.15 4.44
N GLU A 230 14.69 13.59 4.28
CA GLU A 230 15.66 12.94 3.39
C GLU A 230 15.92 11.48 3.77
N ALA A 231 15.94 11.17 5.07
CA ALA A 231 16.12 9.81 5.55
C ALA A 231 14.88 8.94 5.25
N ILE A 232 13.67 9.50 5.39
CA ILE A 232 12.41 8.84 5.02
C ILE A 232 12.39 8.55 3.51
N GLU A 233 12.75 9.52 2.68
CA GLU A 233 12.81 9.36 1.21
C GLU A 233 13.78 8.23 0.82
N LYS A 234 14.99 8.23 1.37
CA LYS A 234 15.98 7.16 1.13
C LYS A 234 15.50 5.79 1.61
N ALA A 235 14.71 5.75 2.68
CA ALA A 235 14.15 4.53 3.23
C ALA A 235 12.93 4.02 2.45
N SER A 236 12.38 4.82 1.54
CA SER A 236 11.17 4.50 0.75
C SER A 236 11.45 3.75 -0.56
N ASP A 237 12.73 3.56 -0.93
CA ASP A 237 13.14 2.82 -2.14
C ASP A 237 13.01 1.29 -1.98
N TRP A 238 11.77 0.84 -1.83
CA TRP A 238 11.38 -0.57 -1.86
C TRP A 238 9.96 -0.70 -2.43
N GLY A 239 9.44 -1.92 -2.53
CA GLY A 239 8.08 -2.17 -3.03
C GLY A 239 7.98 -2.24 -4.56
N PRO A 240 6.75 -2.32 -5.09
CA PRO A 240 6.48 -2.32 -6.53
C PRO A 240 6.68 -0.91 -7.13
N GLU A 241 7.21 -0.87 -8.36
CA GLU A 241 7.35 0.37 -9.14
C GLU A 241 6.28 0.38 -10.23
N PHE A 242 5.33 1.32 -10.16
CA PHE A 242 4.17 1.38 -11.05
C PHE A 242 4.41 2.25 -12.29
N GLU A 243 5.57 2.10 -12.89
CA GLU A 243 5.95 2.84 -14.09
C GLU A 243 6.22 1.88 -15.25
N VAL A 244 5.73 2.25 -16.43
CA VAL A 244 5.96 1.50 -17.66
C VAL A 244 6.65 2.40 -18.66
N THR A 245 7.86 2.03 -19.05
CA THR A 245 8.54 2.67 -20.18
C THR A 245 8.02 2.08 -21.47
N THR A 246 7.55 2.93 -22.37
CA THR A 246 7.09 2.54 -23.71
C THR A 246 7.37 3.67 -24.71
N LYS A 247 7.04 3.45 -25.99
CA LYS A 247 7.16 4.47 -27.04
C LYS A 247 5.83 5.15 -27.29
N CYS A 248 5.84 6.47 -27.48
CA CYS A 248 4.68 7.21 -27.96
C CYS A 248 4.29 6.73 -29.36
N ASN A 249 2.99 6.52 -29.61
CA ASN A 249 2.49 6.05 -30.90
C ASN A 249 2.51 7.14 -31.98
N ASP A 250 2.56 8.42 -31.57
CA ASP A 250 2.56 9.57 -32.49
C ASP A 250 3.99 10.01 -32.84
N CYS A 251 4.87 10.22 -31.86
CA CYS A 251 6.23 10.73 -32.10
C CYS A 251 7.35 9.67 -32.02
N GLY A 252 7.08 8.48 -31.48
CA GLY A 252 8.07 7.40 -31.34
C GLY A 252 9.11 7.58 -30.22
N GLU A 253 9.04 8.70 -29.49
CA GLU A 253 9.89 8.97 -28.33
C GLU A 253 9.57 8.03 -27.17
N ASP A 254 10.59 7.71 -26.38
CA ASP A 254 10.41 6.94 -25.15
C ASP A 254 9.70 7.82 -24.12
N MET A 255 8.69 7.25 -23.48
CA MET A 255 7.90 7.90 -22.44
C MET A 255 7.67 6.92 -21.29
N VAL A 256 7.46 7.47 -20.11
CA VAL A 256 7.10 6.71 -18.92
C VAL A 256 5.65 6.99 -18.61
N ILE A 257 4.85 5.92 -18.53
CA ILE A 257 3.45 6.03 -18.10
C ILE A 257 3.35 5.50 -16.68
N ALA A 258 2.86 6.35 -15.78
CA ALA A 258 2.45 5.92 -14.44
C ALA A 258 1.20 5.04 -14.57
N SER A 259 1.29 3.81 -14.10
CA SER A 259 0.18 2.86 -14.11
C SER A 259 -0.84 3.27 -13.05
N PRO A 260 -2.15 3.26 -13.37
CA PRO A 260 -3.18 3.64 -12.41
C PRO A 260 -3.37 2.61 -11.30
N ILE A 261 -2.60 1.51 -11.23
CA ILE A 261 -2.78 0.40 -10.28
C ILE A 261 -2.58 0.79 -8.80
N ASN A 262 -2.10 1.99 -8.49
CA ASN A 262 -2.10 2.48 -7.11
C ASN A 262 -3.53 2.41 -6.54
N PRO A 263 -3.82 1.71 -5.44
CA PRO A 263 -5.18 1.49 -4.91
C PRO A 263 -6.01 2.76 -4.70
N ILE A 264 -5.33 3.86 -4.40
CA ILE A 264 -5.96 5.18 -4.25
C ILE A 264 -6.39 5.72 -5.62
N ALA A 265 -5.63 5.46 -6.69
CA ALA A 265 -5.91 5.91 -8.05
C ALA A 265 -6.63 4.88 -8.95
N PHE A 266 -6.59 3.59 -8.61
CA PHE A 266 -6.97 2.48 -9.50
C PHE A 266 -8.48 2.32 -9.69
N PHE A 267 -9.26 2.87 -8.77
CA PHE A 267 -10.71 2.71 -8.73
C PHE A 267 -11.47 4.04 -8.61
N MET A 268 -10.79 5.17 -8.80
CA MET A 268 -11.38 6.46 -9.13
C MET A 268 -11.34 6.67 -10.65
#